data_AF-A0A6A9T624-F1
#
_entry.id   AF-A0A6A9T624-F1
#
_cell.length_a   1.000
_cell.length_b   1.000
_cell.length_c   1.000
_cell.angle_alpha   90.00
_cell.angle_beta   90.00
_cell.angle_gamma   90.00
#
_symmetry.space_group_name_H-M   'P 1'
#
loop_
_entity.id
_entity.type
_entity.pdbx_description
1 polymer ?
#
loop_
_entity_poly.entity_id
_entity_poly.type
_entity_poly.pdbx_seq_one_letter_code
_entity_poly.pdbx_strand_id
1 'polypeptide(L)'
;MAQSSIRIVTDLHAEPHIEGRRVTVRRIQGLVEEAGRPVEEVAEQLDLDVADVYGALQYYHSHPDEMREAERERAEREQQARDDGAKTLAEIKRERT
;
A
#
# COMPACT_ATOMS: atom_id res chain seq x y z
N MET A 1 10.27 13.20 20.01
CA MET A 1 9.23 13.34 18.99
C MET A 1 9.82 14.18 17.87
N ALA A 2 10.37 13.53 16.84
CA ALA A 2 10.82 14.24 15.65
C ALA A 2 9.59 14.41 14.76
N GLN A 3 9.25 15.65 14.36
CA GLN A 3 8.30 15.84 13.27
C GLN A 3 8.95 15.31 12.00
N SER A 4 8.72 14.04 11.68
CA SER A 4 8.96 13.53 10.34
C SER A 4 7.92 14.19 9.43
N SER A 5 8.35 15.15 8.62
CA SER A 5 7.56 15.57 7.47
C SER A 5 7.50 14.37 6.53
N ILE A 6 6.35 13.70 6.45
CA ILE A 6 6.20 12.52 5.60
C ILE A 6 6.62 12.89 4.17
N ARG A 7 7.45 12.05 3.55
CA ARG A 7 7.74 12.14 2.12
C ARG A 7 7.10 10.96 1.43
N ILE A 8 6.09 11.23 0.62
CA ILE A 8 5.51 10.25 -0.27
C ILE A 8 6.28 10.32 -1.59
N VAL A 9 6.76 9.15 -2.05
CA VAL A 9 7.52 8.99 -3.29
C VAL A 9 6.92 7.84 -4.12
N THR A 10 7.30 7.75 -5.40
CA THR A 10 6.72 6.80 -6.38
C THR A 10 7.78 6.00 -7.15
N ASP A 11 9.03 6.02 -6.70
CA ASP A 11 10.17 5.37 -7.36
C ASP A 11 10.13 3.82 -7.33
N LEU A 12 9.36 3.24 -6.42
CA LEU A 12 9.11 1.81 -6.32
C LEU A 12 7.69 1.45 -6.75
N HIS A 13 7.60 0.41 -7.57
CA HIS A 13 6.34 -0.24 -7.96
C HIS A 13 5.27 0.69 -8.55
N ALA A 14 5.63 1.89 -9.00
CA ALA A 14 4.70 2.90 -9.51
C ALA A 14 3.50 3.17 -8.58
N GLU A 15 3.70 3.01 -7.26
CA GLU A 15 2.68 3.27 -6.25
C GLU A 15 3.21 4.30 -5.25
N PRO A 16 2.39 5.29 -4.84
CA PRO A 16 2.75 6.21 -3.78
C PRO A 16 3.04 5.46 -2.48
N HIS A 17 4.22 5.68 -1.91
CA HIS A 17 4.67 5.02 -0.70
C HIS A 17 5.57 5.94 0.15
N ILE A 18 5.73 5.57 1.42
CA ILE A 18 6.57 6.31 2.36
C ILE A 18 8.05 6.17 1.95
N GLU A 19 8.76 7.29 1.81
CA GLU A 19 10.19 7.32 1.47
C GLU A 19 11.00 6.37 2.37
N GLY A 20 11.83 5.52 1.75
CA GLY A 20 12.65 4.54 2.45
C GLY A 20 11.89 3.33 3.01
N ARG A 21 10.58 3.21 2.76
CA ARG A 21 9.72 2.11 3.23
C ARG A 21 8.92 1.53 2.06
N ARG A 22 8.84 0.20 1.95
CA ARG A 22 7.92 -0.45 0.99
C ARG A 22 6.47 -0.52 1.51
N VAL A 23 5.99 0.58 2.08
CA VAL A 23 4.64 0.69 2.64
C VAL A 23 3.87 1.72 1.82
N THR A 24 2.93 1.23 1.02
CA THR A 24 2.15 2.07 0.11
C THR A 24 1.05 2.83 0.86
N VAL A 25 0.70 4.01 0.33
CA VAL A 25 -0.39 4.84 0.85
C VAL A 25 -1.71 4.05 0.85
N ARG A 26 -1.98 3.29 -0.23
CA ARG A 26 -3.15 2.41 -0.33
C ARG A 26 -3.17 1.35 0.76
N ARG A 27 -2.03 0.73 1.10
CA ARG A 27 -1.97 -0.28 2.17
C ARG A 27 -2.36 0.33 3.51
N ILE A 28 -1.88 1.53 3.81
CA ILE A 28 -2.24 2.22 5.06
C ILE A 28 -3.73 2.51 5.09
N GLN A 29 -4.28 3.08 4.01
CA GLN A 29 -5.70 3.38 3.91
C GLN A 29 -6.58 2.12 4.06
N GLY A 30 -6.24 1.02 3.39
CA GLY A 30 -6.99 -0.24 3.51
C GLY A 30 -6.95 -0.83 4.92
N LEU A 31 -5.83 -0.70 5.64
CA LEU A 31 -5.76 -1.16 7.03
C LEU A 31 -6.60 -0.31 7.98
N VAL A 32 -6.52 1.02 7.86
CA VAL A 32 -7.20 1.92 8.79
C VAL A 32 -8.69 2.04 8.49
N GLU A 33 -9.06 2.31 7.24
CA GLU A 33 -10.44 2.66 6.87
C GLU A 33 -11.25 1.45 6.45
N GLU A 34 -10.69 0.55 5.62
CA GLU A 34 -11.43 -0.61 5.13
C GLU A 34 -11.50 -1.74 6.17
N ALA A 35 -10.37 -2.02 6.83
CA ALA A 35 -10.29 -3.03 7.89
C ALA A 35 -10.60 -2.47 9.28
N GLY A 36 -10.81 -1.16 9.42
CA GLY A 36 -11.18 -0.51 10.69
C GLY A 36 -10.11 -0.60 11.79
N ARG A 37 -8.84 -0.76 11.42
CA ARG A 37 -7.77 -0.90 12.41
C ARG A 37 -7.38 0.46 13.00
N PRO A 38 -7.12 0.55 14.32
CA PRO A 38 -6.64 1.78 14.94
C PRO A 38 -5.33 2.26 14.31
N VAL A 39 -5.19 3.58 14.18
CA VAL A 39 -3.98 4.20 13.59
C VAL A 39 -2.72 3.81 14.36
N GLU A 40 -2.80 3.77 15.70
CA GLU A 40 -1.69 3.41 16.58
C GLU A 40 -1.25 1.96 16.35
N GLU A 41 -2.20 1.05 16.14
CA GLU A 41 -1.94 -0.37 15.87
C GLU A 41 -1.30 -0.56 14.48
N VAL A 42 -1.72 0.22 13.49
CA VAL A 42 -1.13 0.20 12.15
C VAL A 42 0.29 0.77 12.17
N ALA A 43 0.50 1.87 12.89
CA ALA A 43 1.81 2.48 13.08
C ALA A 43 2.79 1.50 13.73
N GLU A 44 2.39 0.86 14.84
CA GLU A 44 3.21 -0.13 15.55
C GLU A 44 3.57 -1.32 14.64
N GLN A 45 2.59 -1.91 13.95
CA GLN A 45 2.84 -3.10 13.12
C GLN A 45 3.69 -2.82 11.88
N LEU A 46 3.67 -1.60 11.37
CA LEU A 46 4.43 -1.21 10.18
C LEU A 46 5.75 -0.50 10.53
N ASP A 47 6.06 -0.36 11.83
CA ASP A 47 7.20 0.40 12.34
C ASP A 47 7.23 1.83 11.77
N LEU A 48 6.09 2.53 11.86
CA LEU A 48 5.91 3.90 11.39
C LEU A 48 5.63 4.84 12.56
N ASP A 49 5.89 6.14 12.38
CA ASP A 49 5.31 7.14 13.26
C ASP A 49 3.80 7.23 13.01
N VAL A 50 3.02 7.48 14.06
CA VAL A 50 1.58 7.79 13.95
C VAL A 50 1.34 8.97 13.00
N ALA A 51 2.23 9.96 13.01
CA ALA A 51 2.18 11.10 12.08
C ALA A 51 2.32 10.66 10.62
N ASP A 52 3.13 9.63 10.33
CA ASP A 52 3.29 9.11 8.98
C ASP A 52 2.01 8.39 8.53
N VAL A 53 1.32 7.69 9.43
CA VAL A 53 0.04 7.05 9.09
C VAL A 53 -1.01 8.11 8.73
N TYR A 54 -1.16 9.15 9.54
CA TYR A 54 -2.06 10.26 9.22
C TYR A 54 -1.66 11.01 7.95
N GLY A 55 -0.36 11.24 7.73
CA GLY A 55 0.14 11.88 6.52
C GLY A 55 -0.16 11.07 5.25
N ALA A 56 -0.05 9.75 5.31
CA ALA A 56 -0.45 8.87 4.21
C ALA A 56 -1.96 8.92 3.95
N LEU A 57 -2.80 8.89 4.99
CA LEU A 57 -4.25 9.04 4.84
C LEU A 57 -4.62 10.39 4.21
N GLN A 58 -3.98 11.47 4.65
CA GLN A 58 -4.15 12.79 4.04
C GLN A 58 -3.74 12.75 2.55
N TYR A 59 -2.61 12.13 2.22
CA TYR A 59 -2.15 12.00 0.83
C TYR A 59 -3.19 11.27 -0.02
N TYR A 60 -3.69 10.12 0.45
CA TYR A 60 -4.68 9.31 -0.24
C TYR A 60 -5.92 10.13 -0.64
N HIS A 61 -6.48 10.88 0.31
CA HIS A 61 -7.69 11.65 0.10
C HIS A 61 -7.48 12.94 -0.70
N SER A 62 -6.25 13.47 -0.70
CA SER A 62 -5.90 14.69 -1.47
C SER A 62 -5.43 14.39 -2.89
N HIS A 63 -5.11 13.14 -3.23
CA HIS A 63 -4.62 12.72 -4.56
C HIS A 63 -5.45 11.57 -5.17
N PRO A 64 -6.79 11.69 -5.28
CA PRO A 64 -7.64 10.58 -5.71
C PRO A 64 -7.35 10.11 -7.15
N ASP A 65 -6.90 11.01 -8.04
CA ASP A 65 -6.59 10.66 -9.43
C ASP A 65 -5.34 9.80 -9.53
N GLU A 66 -4.28 10.18 -8.80
CA GLU A 66 -3.04 9.42 -8.69
C GLU A 66 -3.27 8.04 -8.06
N MET A 67 -4.09 7.98 -7.01
CA MET A 67 -4.44 6.70 -6.38
C MET A 67 -5.23 5.78 -7.32
N ARG A 68 -6.12 6.33 -8.17
CA ARG A 68 -6.85 5.56 -9.19
C ARG A 68 -5.93 5.06 -10.31
N GLU A 69 -4.97 5.88 -10.72
CA GLU A 69 -3.96 5.50 -11.71
C GLU A 69 -3.06 4.38 -11.19
N ALA A 70 -2.51 4.53 -9.99
CA ALA A 70 -1.69 3.52 -9.34
C ALA A 70 -2.42 2.17 -9.22
N GLU A 71 -3.71 2.19 -8.88
CA GLU A 71 -4.53 0.97 -8.83
C GLU A 71 -4.72 0.32 -10.20
N ARG A 72 -4.97 1.13 -11.24
CA ARG A 72 -5.11 0.63 -12.61
C ARG A 72 -3.82 -0.07 -13.05
N GLU A 73 -2.67 0.57 -12.86
CA GLU A 73 -1.36 0.00 -13.21
C GLU A 73 -1.03 -1.26 -12.41
N ARG A 74 -1.44 -1.31 -11.14
CA ARG A 74 -1.31 -2.52 -10.32
C ARG A 74 -2.15 -3.66 -10.88
N ALA A 75 -3.40 -3.40 -11.25
CA ALA A 75 -4.31 -4.39 -11.81
C ALA A 75 -3.80 -4.92 -13.17
N GLU A 76 -3.29 -4.04 -14.03
CA GLU A 76 -2.67 -4.42 -15.31
C GLU A 76 -1.46 -5.35 -15.10
N ARG A 77 -0.58 -5.03 -14.14
CA ARG A 77 0.56 -5.88 -13.79
C ARG A 77 0.15 -7.23 -13.23
N GLU A 78 -0.89 -7.25 -12.37
CA GLU A 78 -1.43 -8.50 -11.83
C GLU A 78 -2.04 -9.37 -12.95
N GLN A 79 -2.74 -8.76 -13.90
CA GLN A 79 -3.29 -9.48 -15.06
C GLN A 79 -2.18 -10.02 -15.95
N GLN A 80 -1.18 -9.20 -16.30
CA GLN A 80 -0.04 -9.64 -17.10
C GLN A 80 0.70 -10.81 -16.45
N ALA A 81 0.91 -10.75 -15.12
CA ALA A 81 1.53 -11.86 -14.40
C ALA A 81 0.72 -13.15 -14.53
N ARG A 82 -0.63 -13.08 -14.46
CA ARG A 82 -1.50 -14.25 -14.68
C ARG A 82 -1.40 -14.78 -16.11
N ASP A 83 -1.37 -13.89 -17.10
CA ASP A 83 -1.23 -14.26 -18.52
C ASP A 83 0.13 -14.93 -18.78
N ASP A 84 1.18 -14.50 -18.06
CA ASP A 84 2.52 -15.10 -18.07
C ASP A 84 2.61 -16.42 -17.27
N GLY A 85 1.50 -16.89 -16.70
CA GLY A 85 1.40 -18.17 -16.00
C GLY A 85 1.68 -18.10 -14.50
N ALA A 86 1.64 -16.92 -13.88
CA ALA A 86 1.71 -16.80 -12.43
C ALA A 86 0.53 -17.52 -11.78
N LYS A 87 0.84 -18.45 -10.87
CA LYS A 87 -0.16 -19.20 -10.12
C LYS A 87 -0.72 -18.38 -8.97
N THR A 88 -2.01 -18.51 -8.75
CA THR A 88 -2.67 -18.02 -7.54
C THR A 88 -2.28 -18.84 -6.32
N LEU A 89 -2.43 -18.26 -5.12
CA LEU A 89 -2.21 -18.99 -3.86
C LEU A 89 -3.11 -20.23 -3.74
N ALA A 90 -4.32 -20.18 -4.31
CA ALA A 90 -5.25 -21.32 -4.31
C ALA A 90 -4.72 -22.49 -5.15
N GLU A 91 -4.16 -22.22 -6.33
CA GLU A 91 -3.56 -23.22 -7.20
C GLU A 91 -2.31 -23.82 -6.56
N ILE A 92 -1.44 -22.99 -5.97
CA ILE A 92 -0.25 -23.45 -5.24
C ILE A 92 -0.64 -24.38 -4.08
N LYS A 93 -1.72 -24.05 -3.33
CA LYS A 93 -2.20 -24.89 -2.24
C LYS A 93 -2.72 -26.25 -2.74
N ARG A 94 -3.41 -26.29 -3.89
CA ARG A 94 -3.91 -27.54 -4.48
C ARG A 94 -2.78 -28.48 -4.91
N GLU A 95 -1.64 -27.96 -5.35
CA GLU A 95 -0.48 -28.77 -5.77
C GLU A 95 0.35 -29.33 -4.61
N ARG A 96 0.25 -28.74 -3.42
CA ARG A 96 0.96 -29.20 -2.21
C ARG A 96 0.16 -30.20 -1.37
N THR A 97 -1.06 -30.55 -1.79
CA THR A 97 -1.95 -31.49 -1.09
C THR A 97 -1.95 -32.83 -1.82
#